data_AF-A0A7D4Y7G7-F1
#
_entry.id   AF-A0A7D4Y7G7-F1
#
_cell.length_a   1.000
_cell.length_b   1.000
_cell.length_c   1.000
_cell.angle_alpha   90.00
_cell.angle_beta   90.00
_cell.angle_gamma   90.00
#
_symmetry.space_group_name_H-M   'P 1'
#
loop_
_entity.id
_entity.type
_entity.pdbx_description
1 polymer ?
#
loop_
_entity_poly.entity_id
_entity_poly.type
_entity_poly.pdbx_seq_one_letter_code
_entity_poly.pdbx_strand_id
1 'polypeptide(L)'
;MSDDRLRTASEELRDASAAADDEEIQRRLYDLSDRIAALAAAEETPDGDDLMQHLHALGELRETTDGDVSDRVDSALENVRERREELAD
;
A
#
# COMPACT_ATOMS: atom_id res chain seq x y z
N MET A 1 -18.88 1.81 1.45
CA MET A 1 -18.54 0.65 0.59
C MET A 1 -17.07 0.39 0.83
N SER A 2 -16.67 -0.82 1.21
CA SER A 2 -15.24 -1.08 1.40
C SER A 2 -14.54 -1.09 0.05
N ASP A 3 -13.31 -0.57 0.05
CA ASP A 3 -12.54 -0.39 -1.17
C ASP A 3 -11.73 -1.64 -1.49
N ASP A 4 -12.16 -2.43 -2.48
CA ASP A 4 -11.51 -3.69 -2.81
C ASP A 4 -10.06 -3.50 -3.27
N ARG A 5 -9.72 -2.39 -3.95
CA ARG A 5 -8.32 -2.12 -4.35
C ARG A 5 -7.42 -1.80 -3.17
N LEU A 6 -7.88 -0.95 -2.26
CA LEU A 6 -7.10 -0.64 -1.06
C LEU A 6 -6.97 -1.87 -0.16
N ARG A 7 -7.99 -2.73 -0.12
CA ARG A 7 -7.87 -4.02 0.58
C ARG A 7 -6.79 -4.89 -0.04
N THR A 8 -6.80 -5.08 -1.35
CA THR A 8 -5.75 -5.83 -2.05
C THR A 8 -4.37 -5.23 -1.78
N ALA A 9 -4.21 -3.91 -1.88
CA ALA A 9 -2.93 -3.26 -1.60
C ALA A 9 -2.44 -3.49 -0.18
N SER A 10 -3.35 -3.48 0.81
CA SER A 10 -3.02 -3.81 2.20
C SER A 10 -2.56 -5.26 2.35
N GLU A 11 -3.26 -6.21 1.71
CA GLU A 11 -2.92 -7.63 1.75
C GLU A 11 -1.53 -7.89 1.14
N GLU A 12 -1.23 -7.30 -0.02
CA GLU A 12 0.07 -7.38 -0.68
C GLU A 12 1.21 -6.87 0.22
N LEU A 13 1.01 -5.74 0.90
CA LEU A 13 2.01 -5.18 1.81
C LEU A 13 2.20 -6.04 3.06
N ARG A 14 1.14 -6.69 3.53
CA ARG A 14 1.22 -7.58 4.67
C ARG A 14 1.99 -8.86 4.34
N ASP A 15 1.79 -9.38 3.14
CA ASP A 15 2.56 -10.51 2.63
C ASP A 15 4.02 -10.10 2.34
N ALA A 16 4.25 -8.90 1.84
CA ALA A 16 5.59 -8.33 1.66
C ALA A 16 6.32 -8.19 3.00
N SER A 17 5.63 -7.72 4.05
CA SER A 17 6.15 -7.63 5.41
C SER A 17 6.56 -9.01 5.95
N ALA A 18 5.75 -10.03 5.72
CA ALA A 18 6.05 -11.39 6.15
C ALA A 18 7.24 -12.02 5.39
N ALA A 19 7.47 -11.60 4.14
CA ALA A 19 8.57 -12.06 3.30
C ALA A 19 9.87 -11.23 3.48
N ALA A 20 9.81 -10.06 4.10
CA ALA A 20 10.96 -9.20 4.31
C ALA A 20 11.90 -9.77 5.40
N ASP A 21 13.19 -9.88 5.05
CA ASP A 21 14.24 -10.35 5.96
C ASP A 21 14.77 -9.24 6.90
N ASP A 22 14.57 -7.98 6.53
CA ASP A 22 14.99 -6.82 7.32
C ASP A 22 13.86 -6.37 8.27
N GLU A 23 14.14 -6.30 9.57
CA GLU A 23 13.15 -5.96 10.60
C GLU A 23 12.59 -4.53 10.46
N GLU A 24 13.39 -3.58 9.98
CA GLU A 24 12.96 -2.19 9.75
C GLU A 24 12.00 -2.13 8.57
N ILE A 25 12.36 -2.78 7.46
CA ILE A 25 11.51 -2.89 6.27
C ILE A 25 10.22 -3.65 6.58
N GLN A 26 10.31 -4.78 7.28
CA GLN A 26 9.17 -5.56 7.73
C GLN A 26 8.18 -4.70 8.52
N ARG A 27 8.67 -3.92 9.50
CA ARG A 27 7.82 -3.03 10.30
C ARG A 27 7.20 -1.93 9.47
N ARG A 28 7.97 -1.31 8.57
CA ARG A 28 7.47 -0.22 7.71
C ARG A 28 6.39 -0.70 6.74
N LEU A 29 6.56 -1.89 6.16
CA LEU A 29 5.55 -2.54 5.31
C LEU A 29 4.28 -2.88 6.11
N TYR A 30 4.44 -3.43 7.32
CA TYR A 30 3.32 -3.74 8.21
C TYR A 30 2.52 -2.48 8.57
N ASP A 31 3.20 -1.42 9.03
CA ASP A 31 2.56 -0.16 9.41
C ASP A 31 1.80 0.47 8.24
N LEU A 32 2.35 0.37 7.03
CA LEU A 32 1.70 0.88 5.83
C LEU A 32 0.49 0.04 5.43
N SER A 33 0.59 -1.29 5.57
CA SER A 33 -0.53 -2.21 5.34
C SER A 33 -1.72 -1.89 6.24
N ASP A 34 -1.49 -1.59 7.52
CA ASP A 34 -2.53 -1.25 8.49
C ASP A 34 -3.18 0.11 8.18
N ARG A 35 -2.39 1.10 7.75
CA ARG A 35 -2.92 2.40 7.33
C ARG A 35 -3.81 2.28 6.10
N ILE A 36 -3.38 1.55 5.09
CA ILE A 36 -4.18 1.31 3.88
C ILE A 36 -5.42 0.48 4.19
N ALA A 37 -5.33 -0.52 5.08
CA ALA A 37 -6.50 -1.27 5.55
C ALA A 37 -7.53 -0.36 6.22
N ALA A 38 -7.08 0.60 7.04
CA ALA A 38 -7.95 1.57 7.69
C ALA A 38 -8.68 2.44 6.66
N LEU A 39 -7.99 2.88 5.59
CA LEU A 39 -8.63 3.59 4.48
C LEU A 39 -9.65 2.71 3.74
N ALA A 40 -9.32 1.44 3.49
CA ALA A 40 -10.21 0.50 2.81
C ALA A 40 -11.50 0.20 3.62
N ALA A 41 -11.40 0.26 4.95
CA ALA A 41 -12.49 0.01 5.87
C ALA A 41 -13.28 1.28 6.24
N ALA A 42 -12.76 2.47 5.89
CA ALA A 42 -13.43 3.72 6.18
C ALA A 42 -14.78 3.84 5.44
N GLU A 43 -15.76 4.45 6.10
CA GLU A 43 -17.05 4.75 5.47
C GLU A 43 -16.94 5.95 4.50
N GLU A 44 -15.99 6.84 4.77
CA GLU A 44 -15.63 7.99 3.95
C GLU A 44 -14.56 7.61 2.93
N THR A 45 -14.73 8.09 1.69
CA THR A 45 -13.76 7.89 0.63
C THR A 45 -12.47 8.63 0.96
N PRO A 46 -11.29 7.98 0.88
CA PRO A 46 -10.01 8.67 1.10
C PRO A 46 -9.78 9.77 0.06
N ASP A 47 -9.15 10.86 0.47
CA ASP A 47 -8.80 11.95 -0.43
C ASP A 47 -7.60 11.59 -1.33
N GLY A 48 -7.56 12.18 -2.53
CA GLY A 48 -6.46 11.95 -3.48
C GLY A 48 -5.08 12.35 -2.94
N ASP A 49 -5.03 13.35 -2.06
CA ASP A 49 -3.81 13.79 -1.38
C ASP A 49 -3.32 12.77 -0.34
N ASP A 50 -4.23 12.10 0.38
CA ASP A 50 -3.88 11.03 1.33
C ASP A 50 -3.29 9.83 0.59
N LEU A 51 -3.92 9.44 -0.53
CA LEU A 51 -3.40 8.36 -1.38
C LEU A 51 -2.04 8.73 -2.00
N MET A 52 -1.81 10.01 -2.34
CA MET A 52 -0.51 10.46 -2.85
C MET A 52 0.62 10.30 -1.82
N GLN A 53 0.35 10.60 -0.55
CA GLN A 53 1.33 10.38 0.53
C GLN A 53 1.68 8.90 0.67
N HIS A 54 0.69 8.01 0.53
CA HIS A 54 0.92 6.56 0.60
C HIS A 54 1.70 6.05 -0.61
N LEU A 55 1.41 6.57 -1.82
CA LEU A 55 2.17 6.26 -3.04
C LEU A 55 3.64 6.68 -2.93
N HIS A 56 3.94 7.83 -2.32
CA HIS A 56 5.32 8.23 -2.08
C HIS A 56 6.04 7.24 -1.17
N ALA A 57 5.42 6.88 -0.03
CA ALA A 57 6.00 5.92 0.91
C ALA A 57 6.21 4.52 0.29
N LEU A 58 5.29 4.07 -0.57
CA LEU A 58 5.43 2.84 -1.34
C LEU A 58 6.57 2.91 -2.35
N GLY A 59 6.71 4.04 -3.04
CA GLY A 59 7.82 4.27 -3.97
C GLY A 59 9.18 4.18 -3.28
N GLU A 60 9.33 4.83 -2.12
CA GLU A 60 10.55 4.74 -1.31
C GLU A 60 10.83 3.31 -0.86
N LEU A 61 9.80 2.59 -0.38
CA LEU A 61 9.94 1.19 0.04
C LEU A 61 10.43 0.31 -1.11
N ARG A 62 9.82 0.47 -2.30
CA ARG A 62 10.22 -0.28 -3.49
C ARG A 62 11.69 -0.10 -3.82
N GLU A 63 12.20 1.13 -3.74
CA GLU A 63 13.62 1.43 -4.00
C GLU A 63 14.57 0.79 -2.97
N THR A 64 14.06 0.42 -1.80
CA THR A 64 14.82 -0.23 -0.72
C THR A 64 14.60 -1.74 -0.61
N THR A 65 13.71 -2.30 -1.44
CA THR A 65 13.34 -3.73 -1.42
C THR A 65 13.63 -4.39 -2.74
N ASP A 66 14.00 -5.67 -2.71
CA ASP A 66 14.28 -6.47 -3.90
C ASP A 66 13.47 -7.78 -3.92
N GLY A 67 13.42 -8.42 -5.09
CA GLY A 67 12.80 -9.72 -5.27
C GLY A 67 11.30 -9.75 -4.94
N ASP A 68 10.86 -10.83 -4.30
CA ASP A 68 9.45 -11.09 -4.01
C ASP A 68 8.79 -10.01 -3.11
N VAL A 69 9.58 -9.27 -2.33
CA VAL A 69 9.08 -8.14 -1.52
C VAL A 69 8.80 -6.94 -2.43
N SER A 70 9.73 -6.63 -3.34
CA SER A 70 9.59 -5.52 -4.29
C SER A 70 8.40 -5.71 -5.23
N ASP A 71 8.21 -6.93 -5.74
CA ASP A 71 7.09 -7.28 -6.62
C ASP A 71 5.72 -7.03 -5.95
N ARG A 72 5.61 -7.37 -4.66
CA ARG A 72 4.39 -7.11 -3.88
C ARG A 72 4.19 -5.63 -3.58
N VAL A 73 5.27 -4.90 -3.29
CA VAL A 73 5.21 -3.44 -3.10
C VAL A 73 4.76 -2.76 -4.40
N ASP A 74 5.24 -3.21 -5.57
CA ASP A 74 4.78 -2.71 -6.87
C ASP A 74 3.30 -3.02 -7.11
N SER A 75 2.83 -4.23 -6.78
CA SER A 75 1.41 -4.61 -6.85
C SER A 75 0.54 -3.69 -5.98
N ALA A 76 0.96 -3.42 -4.74
CA ALA A 76 0.28 -2.49 -3.85
C ALA A 76 0.28 -1.06 -4.41
N LEU A 77 1.39 -0.62 -4.99
CA LEU A 77 1.54 0.70 -5.60
C LEU A 77 0.58 0.88 -6.78
N GLU A 78 0.43 -0.12 -7.64
CA GLU A 78 -0.52 -0.11 -8.76
C GLU A 78 -1.96 0.03 -8.26
N ASN A 79 -2.37 -0.78 -7.28
CA ASN A 79 -3.72 -0.74 -6.73
C ASN A 79 -4.07 0.63 -6.11
N VAL A 80 -3.16 1.21 -5.32
CA VAL A 80 -3.37 2.55 -4.72
C VAL A 80 -3.40 3.64 -5.80
N ARG A 81 -2.60 3.50 -6.84
CA ARG A 81 -2.54 4.46 -7.95
C ARG A 81 -3.83 4.45 -8.76
N GLU A 82 -4.30 3.28 -9.16
CA GLU A 82 -5.57 3.14 -9.88
C GLU A 82 -6.71 3.71 -9.05
N ARG A 83 -6.72 3.43 -7.74
CA ARG A 83 -7.75 3.96 -6.86
C ARG A 83 -7.76 5.48 -6.83
N ARG A 84 -6.58 6.12 -6.76
CA ARG A 84 -6.46 7.57 -6.81
C ARG A 84 -6.92 8.13 -8.16
N GLU A 85 -6.59 7.46 -9.26
CA GLU A 85 -7.02 7.86 -10.61
C GLU A 85 -8.56 7.85 -10.73
N GLU A 86 -9.24 6.85 -10.15
CA GLU A 86 -10.70 6.80 -10.11
C GLU A 86 -11.36 7.90 -9.27
N LEU A 87 -10.63 8.52 -8.35
CA LEU A 87 -11.11 9.65 -7.55
C LEU A 87 -10.88 11.00 -8.23
N ALA A 88 -9.98 11.04 -9.21
CA ALA A 88 -9.64 12.25 -9.95
C ALA A 88 -10.49 12.44 -11.22
N ASP A 89 -11.32 11.44 -11.58
CA ASP A 89 -12.20 11.42 -12.76
C ASP A 89 -13.62 11.94 -12.44
#